data_AF-A0A1D1W9Z6-F1
#
_entry.id   AF-A0A1D1W9Z6-F1
#
_cell.length_a   1.000
_cell.length_b   1.000
_cell.length_c   1.000
_cell.angle_alpha   90.00
_cell.angle_beta   90.00
_cell.angle_gamma   90.00
#
_symmetry.space_group_name_H-M   'P 1'
#
loop_
_entity.id
_entity.type
_entity.pdbx_description
1 polymer ?
#
loop_
_entity_poly.entity_id
_entity_poly.type
_entity_poly.pdbx_seq_one_letter_code
_entity_poly.pdbx_strand_id
1 'polypeptide(L)'
;MELIPPFLRRNILLVGDFNCPKIVWDGDTSGKSERDRDLIQLKNEFRLWQKVKGTTRKRGRSESPLDQLFVTQLGFVRNTRIVNPPSATCDH
;
A
#
# COMPACT_ATOMS: atom_id res chain seq x y z
N MET A 1 -9.04 -15.56 16.63
CA MET A 1 -8.52 -14.19 16.44
C MET A 1 -9.41 -13.24 17.18
N GLU A 2 -8.87 -12.41 18.06
CA GLU A 2 -9.65 -11.35 18.70
C GLU A 2 -10.08 -10.33 17.64
N LEU A 3 -11.38 -10.01 17.61
CA LEU A 3 -11.92 -9.01 16.71
C LEU A 3 -11.46 -7.63 17.20
N ILE A 4 -10.63 -6.94 16.40
CA ILE A 4 -10.24 -5.56 16.70
C ILE A 4 -11.52 -4.71 16.87
N PRO A 5 -11.71 -4.01 18.00
CA PRO A 5 -12.90 -3.21 18.24
C PRO A 5 -13.21 -2.24 17.10
N PRO A 6 -14.49 -2.09 16.67
CA PRO A 6 -14.85 -1.28 15.51
C PRO A 6 -14.37 0.17 15.57
N PHE A 7 -14.23 0.75 16.76
CA PHE A 7 -13.75 2.12 16.93
C PHE A 7 -12.25 2.27 16.66
N LEU A 8 -11.43 1.25 16.95
CA LEU A 8 -10.00 1.23 16.61
C LEU A 8 -9.77 1.09 15.10
N ARG A 9 -10.75 0.56 14.37
CA ARG A 9 -10.70 0.43 12.91
C ARG A 9 -10.89 1.75 12.15
N ARG A 10 -11.21 2.86 12.83
CA ARG A 10 -11.63 4.09 12.14
C ARG A 10 -10.48 5.04 11.77
N ASN A 11 -9.31 4.95 12.41
CA ASN A 11 -8.21 5.90 12.23
C ASN A 11 -6.88 5.19 11.95
N ILE A 12 -6.85 4.30 10.97
CA ILE A 12 -5.65 3.54 10.63
C ILE A 12 -4.96 4.19 9.43
N LEU A 13 -3.65 4.33 9.56
CA LEU A 13 -2.71 4.65 8.50
C LEU A 13 -1.65 3.56 8.45
N LEU A 14 -1.46 2.95 7.29
CA LEU A 14 -0.36 2.01 7.04
C LEU A 14 0.55 2.62 5.98
N VAL A 15 1.84 2.72 6.29
CA VAL A 15 2.88 3.23 5.39
C VAL A 15 4.09 2.33 5.49
N GLY A 16 4.67 2.00 4.34
CA GLY A 16 5.93 1.27 4.28
C GLY A 16 6.16 0.66 2.91
N ASP A 17 7.26 -0.10 2.82
CA ASP A 17 7.58 -0.95 1.68
C ASP A 17 6.83 -2.29 1.83
N PHE A 18 5.89 -2.55 0.92
CA PHE A 18 5.10 -3.79 0.91
C PHE A 18 5.69 -4.85 -0.02
N ASN A 19 6.67 -4.51 -0.86
CA ASN A 19 7.25 -5.43 -1.84
C ASN A 19 6.21 -6.19 -2.71
N CYS A 20 5.18 -5.44 -3.14
CA CYS A 20 4.05 -5.92 -3.96
C CYS A 20 3.98 -5.18 -5.32
N PRO A 21 4.97 -5.35 -6.21
CA PRO A 21 5.13 -4.53 -7.42
C PRO A 21 4.04 -4.70 -8.50
N LYS A 22 3.29 -5.80 -8.45
CA LYS A 22 2.30 -6.18 -9.48
C LYS A 22 0.92 -6.47 -8.89
N ILE A 23 0.63 -5.91 -7.72
CA ILE A 23 -0.60 -6.23 -7.02
C ILE A 23 -1.81 -5.72 -7.82
N VAL A 24 -2.70 -6.65 -8.15
CA VAL A 24 -3.99 -6.36 -8.75
C VAL A 24 -5.02 -6.45 -7.63
N TRP A 25 -5.55 -5.29 -7.25
CA TRP A 25 -6.44 -5.14 -6.09
C TRP A 25 -7.78 -5.82 -6.25
N ASP A 26 -8.29 -5.87 -7.48
CA ASP A 26 -9.62 -6.36 -7.81
C ASP A 26 -9.56 -7.75 -8.46
N GLY A 27 -10.69 -8.46 -8.46
CA GLY A 27 -10.85 -9.76 -9.11
C GLY A 27 -10.35 -10.96 -8.29
N ASP A 28 -10.33 -12.12 -8.93
CA ASP A 28 -9.92 -13.38 -8.31
C ASP A 28 -8.49 -13.30 -7.77
N THR A 29 -8.29 -13.88 -6.59
CA THR A 29 -6.98 -13.98 -5.94
C THR A 29 -6.24 -15.27 -6.27
N SER A 30 -6.86 -16.18 -7.02
CA SER A 30 -6.19 -17.38 -7.54
C SER A 30 -4.94 -16.99 -8.35
N GLY A 31 -3.82 -17.67 -8.07
CA GLY A 31 -2.53 -17.37 -8.71
C GLY A 31 -1.77 -16.15 -8.17
N LYS A 32 -2.32 -15.38 -7.22
CA LYS A 32 -1.58 -14.29 -6.54
C LYS A 32 -0.63 -14.86 -5.49
N SER A 33 0.49 -14.15 -5.24
CA SER A 33 1.40 -14.52 -4.16
C SER A 33 0.68 -14.50 -2.81
N GLU A 34 1.18 -15.27 -1.83
CA GLU A 34 0.65 -15.22 -0.45
C GLU A 34 0.63 -13.79 0.10
N ARG A 35 1.73 -13.06 -0.09
CA ARG A 35 1.85 -11.65 0.31
C ARG A 35 0.78 -10.75 -0.32
N ASP A 36 0.52 -10.90 -1.62
CA ASP A 36 -0.51 -10.10 -2.29
C ASP A 36 -1.90 -10.45 -1.77
N ARG A 37 -2.16 -11.74 -1.50
CA ARG A 37 -3.43 -12.22 -0.95
C ARG A 37 -3.67 -11.64 0.45
N ASP A 38 -2.67 -11.70 1.32
CA ASP A 38 -2.76 -11.18 2.68
C ASP A 38 -3.00 -9.66 2.68
N LEU A 39 -2.31 -8.93 1.81
CA LEU A 39 -2.49 -7.48 1.68
C LEU A 39 -3.88 -7.12 1.12
N ILE A 40 -4.39 -7.88 0.15
CA ILE A 40 -5.76 -7.72 -0.37
C ILE A 40 -6.80 -8.00 0.74
N GLN A 41 -6.62 -9.07 1.52
CA GLN A 41 -7.50 -9.40 2.63
C GLN A 41 -7.49 -8.30 3.69
N LEU A 42 -6.30 -7.83 4.11
CA LEU A 42 -6.14 -6.73 5.06
C LEU A 42 -6.82 -5.46 4.56
N LYS A 43 -6.60 -5.11 3.29
CA LYS A 43 -7.25 -3.95 2.66
C LYS A 43 -8.77 -4.07 2.72
N ASN A 44 -9.33 -5.25 2.45
CA ASN A 44 -10.77 -5.47 2.43
C ASN A 44 -11.38 -5.49 3.84
N GLU A 45 -10.73 -6.17 4.80
CA GLU A 45 -11.18 -6.26 6.19
C GLU A 45 -11.29 -4.89 6.86
N PHE A 46 -10.28 -4.05 6.65
CA PHE A 46 -10.21 -2.71 7.24
C PHE A 46 -10.75 -1.61 6.33
N ARG A 47 -11.29 -1.97 5.15
CA ARG A 47 -11.80 -1.03 4.14
C ARG A 47 -10.80 0.09 3.81
N LEU A 48 -9.55 -0.31 3.61
CA LEU A 48 -8.44 0.60 3.37
C LEU A 48 -8.47 1.17 1.95
N TRP A 49 -8.17 2.46 1.86
CA TRP A 49 -7.98 3.20 0.62
C TRP A 49 -6.50 3.40 0.35
N GLN A 50 -6.05 2.95 -0.82
CA GLN A 50 -4.69 3.22 -1.30
C GLN A 50 -4.59 4.68 -1.76
N LYS A 51 -3.65 5.44 -1.19
CA LYS A 51 -3.41 6.87 -1.52
C LYS A 51 -2.27 7.07 -2.50
N VAL A 52 -1.29 6.17 -2.53
CA VAL A 52 -0.15 6.21 -3.46
C VAL A 52 -0.37 5.17 -4.53
N LYS A 53 -0.39 5.61 -5.80
CA LYS A 53 -0.40 4.74 -6.97
C LYS A 53 0.70 5.24 -7.90
N GLY A 54 1.68 4.40 -8.23
CA GLY A 54 2.78 4.74 -9.14
C GLY A 54 4.14 4.29 -8.63
N THR A 55 5.18 4.57 -9.42
CA THR A 55 6.56 4.18 -9.14
C THR A 55 7.09 4.83 -7.87
N THR A 56 7.39 4.03 -6.86
CA THR A 56 8.01 4.47 -5.60
C THR A 56 9.43 3.96 -5.43
N ARG A 57 9.91 3.10 -6.35
CA ARG A 57 11.31 2.72 -6.44
C ARG A 57 11.80 2.77 -7.88
N LYS A 58 12.99 3.36 -8.08
CA LYS A 58 13.73 3.41 -9.34
C LYS A 58 15.16 2.92 -9.12
N ARG A 59 15.52 1.80 -9.77
CA ARG A 59 16.89 1.27 -9.75
C ARG A 59 17.37 1.02 -11.17
N GLY A 60 18.31 1.84 -11.64
CA GLY A 60 18.76 1.79 -13.04
C GLY A 60 17.58 2.01 -14.01
N ARG A 61 17.26 1.00 -14.83
CA ARG A 61 16.11 1.04 -15.76
C ARG A 61 14.84 0.40 -15.19
N SER A 62 14.88 -0.13 -13.98
CA SER A 62 13.74 -0.80 -13.35
C SER A 62 12.95 0.17 -12.48
N GLU A 63 11.63 0.18 -12.68
CA GLU A 63 10.68 0.97 -11.89
C GLU A 63 9.63 0.05 -11.26
N SER A 64 9.29 0.29 -9.99
CA SER A 64 8.31 -0.54 -9.28
C SER A 64 7.55 0.24 -8.20
N PRO A 65 6.24 -0.04 -7.99
CA PRO A 65 5.43 0.54 -6.92
C PRO A 65 5.53 -0.30 -5.63
N LEU A 66 6.63 -0.19 -4.89
CA LEU A 66 6.87 -1.02 -3.69
C LEU A 66 6.29 -0.40 -2.42
N ASP A 67 6.48 0.90 -2.25
CA ASP A 67 5.94 1.66 -1.12
C ASP A 67 4.46 2.00 -1.31
N GLN A 68 3.67 1.78 -0.26
CA GLN A 68 2.24 2.03 -0.25
C GLN A 68 1.83 2.89 0.95
N LEU A 69 0.75 3.65 0.76
CA LEU A 69 0.05 4.34 1.83
C LEU A 69 -1.41 3.94 1.79
N PHE A 70 -1.90 3.38 2.90
CA PHE A 70 -3.29 3.03 3.10
C PHE A 70 -3.91 3.85 4.23
N VAL A 71 -5.16 4.24 4.05
CA VAL A 71 -5.95 4.95 5.06
C VAL A 71 -7.36 4.38 5.16
N THR A 72 -7.92 4.35 6.37
CA THR A 72 -9.34 3.99 6.57
C THR A 72 -10.30 5.10 6.16
N GLN A 73 -9.83 6.34 6.11
CA GLN A 73 -10.61 7.52 5.73
C GLN A 73 -9.83 8.39 4.74
N LEU A 74 -10.43 8.66 3.57
CA LEU A 74 -9.78 9.43 2.50
C LEU A 74 -9.33 10.84 2.92
N GLY A 75 -10.08 11.44 3.86
CA GLY A 75 -9.82 12.79 4.38
C GLY A 75 -8.70 12.88 5.41
N PHE A 76 -8.22 11.73 5.93
CA PHE A 76 -7.21 11.68 6.99
C PHE A 76 -5.82 12.09 6.51
N VAL A 77 -5.47 11.73 5.27
CA VAL A 77 -4.26 12.19 4.60
C VAL A 77 -4.62 12.87 3.29
N ARG A 78 -4.09 14.08 3.10
CA ARG A 78 -4.31 14.92 1.91
C ARG A 78 -2.98 15.20 1.23
N ASN A 79 -3.04 15.61 -0.04
CA ASN A 79 -1.88 16.05 -0.82
C ASN A 79 -0.74 15.02 -0.92
N THR A 80 -1.08 13.74 -0.92
CA THR A 80 -0.13 12.65 -1.15
C THR A 80 0.47 12.78 -2.55
N ARG A 81 1.81 12.77 -2.65
CA ARG A 81 2.55 12.82 -3.90
C ARG A 81 3.80 11.96 -3.79
N ILE A 82 4.17 11.34 -4.91
CA ILE A 82 5.48 10.71 -5.07
C ILE A 82 6.46 11.84 -5.41
N VAL A 83 7.60 11.85 -4.73
CA VAL A 83 8.69 12.81 -4.97
C VAL A 83 9.95 12.05 -5.32
N ASN A 84 10.92 12.71 -5.96
CA ASN A 84 12.21 12.09 -6.19
C ASN A 84 12.91 11.81 -4.85
N PRO A 85 13.71 10.74 -4.78
CA PRO A 85 14.49 10.41 -3.59
C PRO A 85 15.37 11.60 -3.18
N PRO A 86 15.54 11.84 -1.87
CA PRO A 86 16.36 12.95 -1.37
C PRO A 86 17.86 12.73 -1.61
N SER A 87 18.28 11.49 -1.93
CA SER A 87 19.66 11.12 -2.23
C SER A 87 19.70 10.27 -3.49
N ALA A 88 20.75 10.46 -4.32
CA ALA A 88 21.01 9.60 -5.47
C ALA A 88 21.32 8.14 -5.10
N THR A 89 21.61 7.86 -3.83
CA THR A 89 21.84 6.50 -3.31
C THR A 89 20.57 5.81 -2.82
N CYS A 90 19.45 6.55 -2.71
CA CYS A 90 18.17 5.98 -2.34
C CYS A 90 17.38 5.72 -3.61
N ASP A 91 17.12 4.45 -3.88
CA ASP A 91 16.29 4.05 -5.02
C ASP A 91 14.79 4.34 -4.76
N HIS A 92 14.38 4.67 -3.52
CA HIS A 92 12.99 4.90 -3.10
C HIS A 92 12.65 6.38 -2.93
#